data_AF-A0A1G9CYZ0-F1
#
_entry.id   AF-A0A1G9CYZ0-F1
#
_cell.length_a   1.000
_cell.length_b   1.000
_cell.length_c   1.000
_cell.angle_alpha   90.00
_cell.angle_beta   90.00
_cell.angle_gamma   90.00
#
_symmetry.space_group_name_H-M   'P 1'
#
loop_
_entity.id
_entity.type
_entity.pdbx_description
1 polymer ?
#
loop_
_entity_poly.entity_id
_entity_poly.type
_entity_poly.pdbx_seq_one_letter_code
_entity_poly.pdbx_strand_id
1 'polypeptide(L)' 'MQDELENLKEQVKSLLSDCLNQWLQSLSQDHPNDILARLSQMALQLSTAHTALHTASALCATPSGDGSS' A
#
# COMPACT_ATOMS: atom_id res chain seq x y z
N MET A 1 -17.89 -6.22 4.73
CA MET A 1 -16.67 -6.12 5.56
C MET A 1 -15.62 -7.17 5.24
N GLN A 2 -15.88 -8.48 5.40
CA GLN A 2 -14.83 -9.50 5.12
C GLN A 2 -14.44 -9.56 3.64
N ASP A 3 -15.42 -9.52 2.71
CA ASP A 3 -15.14 -9.49 1.27
C ASP A 3 -14.45 -8.19 0.80
N GLU A 4 -14.78 -7.06 1.43
CA GLU A 4 -14.14 -5.77 1.13
C GLU A 4 -12.69 -5.74 1.60
N LEU A 5 -12.39 -6.37 2.74
CA LEU A 5 -11.04 -6.50 3.26
C LEU A 5 -10.18 -7.42 2.39
N GLU A 6 -10.72 -8.56 1.93
CA GLU A 6 -10.01 -9.44 0.99
C GLU A 6 -9.79 -8.75 -0.37
N ASN A 7 -10.78 -7.99 -0.87
CA ASN A 7 -10.62 -7.19 -2.09
C ASN A 7 -9.53 -6.11 -1.92
N LEU A 8 -9.52 -5.39 -0.79
CA LEU A 8 -8.49 -4.39 -0.50
C LEU A 8 -7.10 -5.03 -0.42
N LYS A 9 -7.00 -6.21 0.18
CA LYS A 9 -5.75 -6.99 0.28
C LYS A 9 -5.25 -7.44 -1.10
N GLU A 10 -6.13 -7.86 -2.01
CA GLU A 10 -5.76 -8.17 -3.39
C GLU A 10 -5.29 -6.93 -4.14
N GLN A 11 -5.97 -5.80 -4.00
CA GLN A 11 -5.57 -4.53 -4.61
C GLN A 11 -4.20 -4.07 -4.11
N VAL A 12 -3.93 -4.19 -2.81
CA VAL A 12 -2.62 -3.85 -2.21
C VAL A 12 -1.52 -4.79 -2.73
N LYS A 13 -1.80 -6.09 -2.85
CA LYS A 13 -0.84 -7.05 -3.45
C LYS A 13 -0.52 -6.72 -4.91
N SER A 14 -1.54 -6.37 -5.70
CA SER A 14 -1.35 -5.97 -7.10
C SER A 14 -0.49 -4.72 -7.19
N LEU A 15 -0.82 -3.69 -6.40
CA LEU A 15 -0.07 -2.44 -6.36
C LEU A 15 1.40 -2.65 -5.94
N LEU A 16 1.64 -3.51 -4.96
CA LEU A 16 2.98 -3.87 -4.51
C LEU A 16 3.78 -4.56 -5.62
N SER A 17 3.15 -5.53 -6.31
CA SER A 17 3.77 -6.24 -7.43
C SER A 17 4.15 -5.28 -8.56
N ASP A 18 3.27 -4.35 -8.91
CA ASP A 18 3.54 -3.35 -9.96
C ASP A 18 4.66 -2.38 -9.56
N CYS A 19 4.70 -1.96 -8.30
CA CYS A 19 5.80 -1.13 -7.78
C CYS A 19 7.14 -1.88 -7.86
N LEU A 20 7.18 -3.13 -7.43
CA LEU A 20 8.40 -3.94 -7.45
C LEU A 20 8.91 -4.17 -8.88
N ASN A 21 8.01 -4.45 -9.82
CA ASN A 21 8.36 -4.59 -11.24
C ASN A 21 8.89 -3.27 -11.83
N GLN A 22 8.27 -2.13 -11.50
CA GLN A 22 8.76 -0.83 -11.94
C GLN A 22 10.10 -0.45 -11.30
N TRP A 23 10.34 -0.85 -10.05
CA TRP A 23 11.65 -0.72 -9.40
C TRP A 23 12.71 -1.56 -10.10
N LEU A 24 12.42 -2.83 -10.38
CA LEU A 24 13.34 -3.71 -11.11
C LEU A 24 13.69 -3.15 -12.49
N GLN A 25 12.69 -2.69 -13.23
CA GLN A 25 12.91 -2.08 -14.55
C GLN A 25 13.70 -0.78 -14.47
N SER A 26 13.41 0.08 -13.49
CA SER A 26 14.15 1.33 -13.32
C SER A 26 15.60 1.03 -12.97
N LEU A 27 15.87 0.13 -12.01
CA LEU A 27 17.23 -0.28 -11.63
C LEU A 27 18.01 -0.97 -12.76
N SER A 28 17.32 -1.57 -13.73
CA SER A 28 17.95 -2.17 -14.91
C SER A 28 18.36 -1.16 -15.99
N GLN A 29 17.95 0.10 -15.88
CA GLN A 29 18.33 1.15 -16.83
C GLN A 29 19.61 1.88 -16.37
N ASP A 30 20.45 2.29 -17.32
CA ASP A 30 21.77 2.90 -17.07
C ASP A 30 21.71 4.41 -16.71
N HIS A 31 20.57 4.88 -16.21
CA HIS A 31 20.30 6.32 -15.96
C HIS A 31 19.97 6.59 -14.49
N PRO A 32 20.98 6.69 -13.60
CA PRO A 32 20.81 6.72 -12.15
C PRO A 32 19.99 7.91 -11.61
N ASN A 33 20.00 9.06 -12.29
CA ASN A 33 19.28 10.24 -11.82
C ASN A 33 17.75 10.13 -11.98
N ASP A 34 17.28 9.56 -13.09
CA ASP A 34 15.83 9.37 -13.32
C ASP A 34 15.27 8.22 -12.47
N ILE A 35 16.12 7.24 -12.15
CA ILE A 35 15.80 6.14 -11.24
C ILE A 35 15.48 6.67 -9.85
N LEU A 36 16.30 7.55 -9.30
CA LEU A 36 16.14 8.00 -7.90
C LEU A 36 14.82 8.76 -7.68
N ALA A 37 14.42 9.62 -8.61
CA ALA A 37 13.14 10.32 -8.58
C ALA A 37 11.95 9.35 -8.66
N ARG A 38 12.02 8.39 -9.59
CA ARG A 38 10.98 7.39 -9.83
C ARG A 38 10.85 6.41 -8.66
N LEU A 39 11.97 5.97 -8.08
CA LEU A 39 12.02 5.15 -6.87
C LEU A 39 11.37 5.89 -5.68
N SER A 40 11.71 7.17 -5.49
CA SER A 40 11.18 8.01 -4.41
C SER A 40 9.67 8.21 -4.52
N GLN A 41 9.16 8.44 -5.73
CA GLN A 41 7.72 8.57 -5.97
C GLN A 41 6.96 7.27 -5.64
N MET A 42 7.49 6.10 -6.05
CA MET A 42 6.89 4.80 -5.70
C MET A 42 6.90 4.53 -4.20
N ALA A 43 7.99 4.86 -3.51
CA ALA A 43 8.07 4.74 -2.05
C ALA A 43 6.98 5.58 -1.35
N LEU A 44 6.70 6.79 -1.85
CA LEU A 44 5.65 7.66 -1.34
C LEU A 44 4.25 7.05 -1.54
N GLN A 45 3.98 6.48 -2.72
CA GLN A 45 2.71 5.82 -3.04
C GLN A 45 2.48 4.60 -2.13
N LEU A 46 3.51 3.79 -1.92
CA LEU A 46 3.48 2.65 -1.01
C LEU A 46 3.23 3.06 0.45
N SER A 47 3.91 4.10 0.92
CA SER A 47 3.71 4.63 2.27
C SER A 47 2.28 5.14 2.48
N THR A 48 1.73 5.83 1.49
CA THR A 48 0.35 6.32 1.51
C THR A 48 -0.65 5.17 1.55
N ALA A 49 -0.47 4.16 0.69
CA ALA A 49 -1.32 2.98 0.65
C ALA A 49 -1.26 2.18 1.97
N HIS A 50 -0.06 2.02 2.54
CA HIS A 50 0.14 1.37 3.84
C HIS A 50 -0.54 2.14 4.97
N THR A 51 -0.42 3.47 5.00
CA THR A 51 -1.06 4.32 6.01
C THR A 51 -2.58 4.27 5.91
N ALA A 52 -3.12 4.29 4.68
CA ALA A 52 -4.54 4.14 4.43
C ALA A 52 -5.05 2.77 4.89
N LEU A 53 -4.33 1.69 4.57
CA LEU A 53 -4.66 0.34 5.01
C LEU A 53 -4.60 0.21 6.54
N HIS A 54 -3.55 0.74 7.18
CA HIS A 54 -3.39 0.73 8.63
C HIS A 54 -4.53 1.49 9.31
N THR A 55 -4.87 2.68 8.80
CA THR A 55 -5.97 3.50 9.31
C THR A 55 -7.31 2.79 9.15
N ALA A 56 -7.58 2.21 7.97
CA ALA A 56 -8.78 1.41 7.74
C ALA A 56 -8.85 0.21 8.70
N SER A 57 -7.73 -0.49 8.92
CA SER A 57 -7.68 -1.60 9.87
C SER A 57 -7.94 -1.16 11.31
N ALA A 58 -7.41 -0.01 11.73
CA ALA A 58 -7.60 0.52 13.08
C ALA A 58 -9.06 0.96 13.32
N LEU A 59 -9.72 1.53 12.30
CA LEU A 59 -11.15 1.86 12.35
C LEU A 59 -12.01 0.59 12.46
N CYS A 60 -11.67 -0.46 11.72
CA CYS A 60 -12.35 -1.76 11.78
C CYS A 60 -12.04 -2.55 13.07
N ALA A 61 -10.92 -2.28 13.74
CA ALA A 61 -10.52 -2.95 14.98
C ALA A 61 -11.12 -2.33 16.26
N THR A 62 -11.97 -1.30 16.14
CA THR A 62 -12.70 -0.79 17.30
C THR A 62 -13.65 -1.89 17.82
N PRO A 63 -13.48 -2.36 19.06
CA PRO A 63 -14.42 -3.31 19.63
C PRO A 63 -15.76 -2.60 19.78
N SER A 64 -16.73 -3.01 18.97
CA SER A 64 -18.13 -2.90 19.34
C SER A 64 -18.36 -3.84 20.53
N GLY A 65 -18.28 -3.27 21.73
CA GLY A 65 -18.71 -3.88 22.98
C GLY A 65 -18.69 -2.78 24.04
N ASP A 66 -19.75 -2.47 24.76
CA ASP A 66 -21.12 -2.98 24.74
C ASP A 66 -21.97 -1.89 25.44
N GLY A 67 -23.28 -1.92 25.27
CA GLY A 67 -24.21 -0.94 25.84
C GLY A 67 -24.35 -0.98 27.37
N SER A 68 -25.05 0.05 27.86
CA SER A 68 -25.79 0.12 29.15
C SER A 68 -24.98 0.37 30.43
N SER A 69 -25.10 1.58 30.99
CA SER A 69 -26.13 1.92 31.99
C SER A 69 -26.14 3.41 32.32
#